data_AF-A0A954R5Q5-F1
#
_entry.id   AF-A0A954R5Q5-F1
#
_cell.length_a   1.000
_cell.length_b   1.000
_cell.length_c   1.000
_cell.angle_alpha   90.00
_cell.angle_beta   90.00
_cell.angle_gamma   90.00
#
_symmetry.space_group_name_H-M   'P 1'
#
loop_
_entity.id
_entity.type
_entity.pdbx_description
1 polymer ?
#
loop_
_entity_poly.entity_id
_entity_poly.type
_entity_poly.pdbx_seq_one_letter_code
_entity_poly.pdbx_strand_id
1 'polypeptide(L)'
;MGSFANSLHVRGADTEAVSSAIRRIMQNNGFVTTDEAPSEEAIWGMSSSPRAMHVSEASDGWVTVLDSDLMNMSDLGLELSRLLETYVILFLVNDSDSWHYQLFYAGGDIDSFDSSGEYVDEGDDEFDDESLAHGGLRLFPNEEAASDDEDAEDEATDDIEALKLDGPFNPFLDSEDAEADDIDPAMAARLASMPPEFREHIDQLFAAVQQDMPDDMRAIQLKIDANTATAEDQAKFQNWLMQQMPMFVQELSEAFASELELGGETNPPSEEDLLEHLAFLRPLLKPGVSLDEAVEVMGELSVFAEMALAKFLPLVGINPLHAYLSYAYRQDHTTEVLDQAGIRFRDHLKFKTAT
;
A
#
# COMPACT_ATOMS: atom_id res chain seq x y z
N MET A 1 2.31 13.73 -0.02
CA MET A 1 1.38 12.83 -0.73
C MET A 1 1.01 11.68 0.21
N GLY A 2 -0.25 11.24 0.29
CA GLY A 2 -0.60 10.07 1.08
C GLY A 2 -0.07 8.78 0.44
N SER A 3 -0.04 7.71 1.23
CA SER A 3 0.53 6.44 0.78
C SER A 3 -0.52 5.60 0.06
N PHE A 4 -0.09 4.95 -1.02
CA PHE A 4 -0.87 3.91 -1.70
C PHE A 4 -0.20 2.55 -1.48
N ALA A 5 -0.57 1.87 -0.40
CA ALA A 5 -0.12 0.51 -0.15
C ALA A 5 -1.08 -0.51 -0.77
N ASN A 6 -0.55 -1.56 -1.38
CA ASN A 6 -1.36 -2.62 -1.95
C ASN A 6 -0.62 -3.95 -1.90
N SER A 7 -1.35 -5.00 -1.53
CA SER A 7 -0.79 -6.34 -1.47
C SER A 7 -1.88 -7.39 -1.66
N LEU A 8 -1.57 -8.38 -2.48
CA LEU A 8 -2.44 -9.53 -2.72
C LEU A 8 -1.85 -10.74 -2.01
N HIS A 9 -2.63 -11.44 -1.19
CA HIS A 9 -2.17 -12.58 -0.43
C HIS A 9 -2.95 -13.83 -0.83
N VAL A 10 -2.22 -14.84 -1.30
CA VAL A 10 -2.77 -16.14 -1.71
C VAL A 10 -2.56 -17.14 -0.58
N ARG A 11 -3.64 -17.75 -0.09
CA ARG A 11 -3.57 -18.76 0.97
C ARG A 11 -2.95 -20.03 0.42
N GLY A 12 -1.82 -20.43 0.98
CA GLY A 12 -1.06 -21.60 0.53
C GLY A 12 0.41 -21.55 0.94
N ALA A 13 1.09 -22.68 0.85
CA ALA A 13 2.51 -22.80 1.17
C ALA A 13 3.43 -22.94 -0.07
N ASP A 14 2.85 -22.97 -1.26
CA ASP A 14 3.56 -23.26 -2.50
C ASP A 14 3.73 -22.01 -3.36
N THR A 15 4.82 -21.27 -3.13
CA THR A 15 5.20 -20.11 -3.95
C THR A 15 5.34 -20.46 -5.42
N GLU A 16 5.80 -21.67 -5.77
CA GLU A 16 6.01 -22.06 -7.16
C GLU A 16 4.69 -22.26 -7.90
N ALA A 17 3.70 -22.84 -7.23
CA ALA A 17 2.34 -22.93 -7.74
C ALA A 17 1.74 -21.55 -8.01
N VAL A 18 1.91 -20.59 -7.08
CA VAL A 18 1.44 -19.20 -7.25
C VAL A 18 2.14 -18.53 -8.44
N SER A 19 3.48 -18.55 -8.49
CA SER A 19 4.23 -17.96 -9.62
C SER A 19 3.87 -18.60 -10.96
N SER A 20 3.61 -19.91 -10.98
CA SER A 20 3.18 -20.62 -12.20
C SER A 20 1.76 -20.22 -12.62
N ALA A 21 0.84 -20.06 -11.66
CA ALA A 21 -0.50 -19.58 -11.91
C ALA A 21 -0.50 -18.14 -12.46
N ILE A 22 0.29 -17.23 -11.87
CA ILE A 22 0.46 -15.86 -12.36
C ILE A 22 0.93 -15.86 -13.82
N ARG A 23 2.01 -16.60 -14.13
CA ARG A 23 2.52 -16.70 -15.52
C ARG A 23 1.45 -17.19 -16.49
N ARG A 24 0.65 -18.18 -16.09
CA ARG A 24 -0.46 -18.71 -16.91
C ARG A 24 -1.56 -17.68 -17.12
N ILE A 25 -1.97 -16.95 -16.08
CA ILE A 25 -2.98 -15.88 -16.18
C ILE A 25 -2.49 -14.80 -17.15
N MET A 26 -1.25 -14.33 -16.97
CA MET A 26 -0.66 -13.31 -17.83
C MET A 26 -0.58 -13.77 -19.29
N GLN A 27 -0.13 -15.00 -19.54
CA GLN A 27 -0.09 -15.58 -20.90
C GLN A 27 -1.48 -15.69 -21.53
N ASN A 28 -2.50 -16.09 -20.76
CA ASN A 28 -3.88 -16.15 -21.25
C ASN A 28 -4.43 -14.76 -21.60
N ASN A 29 -3.92 -13.71 -20.93
CA ASN A 29 -4.27 -12.31 -21.17
C ASN A 29 -3.39 -11.64 -22.24
N GLY A 30 -2.66 -12.42 -23.05
CA GLY A 30 -1.88 -11.90 -24.18
C GLY A 30 -0.52 -11.32 -23.80
N PHE A 31 -0.05 -11.53 -22.57
CA PHE A 31 1.29 -11.10 -22.16
C PHE A 31 2.36 -12.15 -22.46
N VAL A 32 3.58 -11.68 -22.72
CA VAL A 32 4.81 -12.47 -22.81
C VAL A 32 5.79 -12.03 -21.73
N THR A 33 6.66 -12.94 -21.28
CA THR A 33 7.73 -12.60 -20.34
C THR A 33 8.71 -11.61 -20.94
N THR A 34 9.20 -10.66 -20.15
CA THR A 34 10.18 -9.66 -20.59
C THR A 34 11.22 -9.39 -19.49
N ASP A 35 12.38 -8.86 -19.87
CA ASP A 35 13.36 -8.33 -18.91
C ASP A 35 13.20 -6.82 -18.67
N GLU A 36 12.38 -6.15 -19.49
CA GLU A 36 12.08 -4.72 -19.41
C GLU A 36 11.45 -4.36 -18.04
N ALA A 37 11.93 -3.28 -17.43
CA ALA A 37 11.35 -2.76 -16.20
C ALA A 37 9.99 -2.07 -16.49
N PRO A 38 9.05 -2.07 -15.53
CA PRO A 38 7.86 -1.24 -15.65
C PRO A 38 8.24 0.23 -15.81
N SER A 39 7.41 0.99 -16.52
CA SER A 39 7.56 2.45 -16.56
C SER A 39 7.33 3.05 -15.17
N GLU A 40 7.83 4.27 -14.94
CA GLU A 40 7.58 4.99 -13.69
C GLU A 40 6.08 5.16 -13.42
N GLU A 41 5.31 5.43 -14.47
CA GLU A 41 3.84 5.46 -14.43
C GLU A 41 3.22 4.14 -13.96
N ALA A 42 3.74 2.99 -14.40
CA ALA A 42 3.27 1.70 -13.90
C ALA A 42 3.61 1.49 -12.44
N ILE A 43 4.71 2.04 -11.94
CA ILE A 43 5.10 1.84 -10.54
C ILE A 43 4.02 2.42 -9.61
N TRP A 44 3.34 3.49 -10.04
CA TRP A 44 2.27 4.15 -9.28
C TRP A 44 0.87 3.56 -9.50
N GLY A 45 0.77 2.32 -9.97
CA GLY A 45 -0.52 1.62 -10.04
C GLY A 45 -1.29 1.78 -11.36
N MET A 46 -0.79 2.57 -12.31
CA MET A 46 -1.45 2.74 -13.61
C MET A 46 -1.21 1.53 -14.50
N SER A 47 -2.26 1.05 -15.17
CA SER A 47 -2.13 -0.07 -16.10
C SER A 47 -1.21 0.30 -17.26
N SER A 48 -0.06 -0.36 -17.32
CA SER A 48 0.89 -0.18 -18.40
C SER A 48 1.61 -1.49 -18.74
N SER A 49 2.28 -1.49 -19.89
CA SER A 49 3.17 -2.56 -20.32
C SER A 49 4.55 -1.94 -20.49
N PRO A 50 5.59 -2.40 -19.75
CA PRO A 50 5.63 -3.65 -18.98
C PRO A 50 4.95 -3.62 -17.59
N ARG A 51 4.36 -4.75 -17.18
CA ARG A 51 3.83 -5.03 -15.82
C ARG A 51 4.79 -5.93 -15.06
N ALA A 52 4.99 -5.67 -13.77
CA ALA A 52 5.90 -6.43 -12.94
C ALA A 52 5.31 -6.78 -11.57
N MET A 53 5.69 -7.94 -11.04
CA MET A 53 5.18 -8.48 -9.78
C MET A 53 6.32 -9.08 -8.96
N HIS A 54 6.38 -8.73 -7.67
CA HIS A 54 7.21 -9.43 -6.70
C HIS A 54 6.38 -10.51 -5.99
N VAL A 55 6.89 -11.74 -5.93
CA VAL A 55 6.23 -12.87 -5.26
C VAL A 55 7.07 -13.35 -4.08
N SER A 56 6.47 -13.42 -2.89
CA SER A 56 7.17 -13.82 -1.66
C SER A 56 7.33 -15.34 -1.52
N GLU A 57 8.32 -15.76 -0.74
CA GLU A 57 8.29 -17.06 -0.08
C GLU A 57 7.02 -17.16 0.79
N ALA A 58 6.50 -18.37 0.94
CA ALA A 58 5.37 -18.59 1.83
C ALA A 58 5.75 -18.34 3.30
N SER A 59 4.96 -17.52 3.99
CA SER A 59 5.11 -17.19 5.41
C SER A 59 3.75 -17.28 6.10
N ASP A 60 3.67 -18.01 7.22
CA ASP A 60 2.43 -18.25 7.97
C ASP A 60 1.22 -18.73 7.12
N GLY A 61 1.52 -19.46 6.04
CA GLY A 61 0.53 -20.03 5.12
C GLY A 61 0.03 -19.04 4.07
N TRP A 62 0.73 -17.94 3.84
CA TRP A 62 0.45 -16.94 2.82
C TRP A 62 1.62 -16.76 1.86
N VAL A 63 1.31 -16.60 0.57
CA VAL A 63 2.23 -16.09 -0.45
C VAL A 63 1.74 -14.70 -0.85
N THR A 64 2.59 -13.70 -0.69
CA THR A 64 2.27 -12.30 -1.02
C THR A 64 2.73 -11.97 -2.44
N VAL A 65 1.90 -11.21 -3.15
CA VAL A 65 2.18 -10.62 -4.46
C VAL A 65 2.08 -9.10 -4.33
N LEU A 66 3.14 -8.39 -4.69
CA LEU A 66 3.12 -6.94 -4.90
C LEU A 66 3.12 -6.70 -6.40
N ASP A 67 2.12 -6.00 -6.92
CA ASP A 67 1.92 -5.77 -8.36
C ASP A 67 2.13 -4.29 -8.70
N SER A 68 2.77 -4.02 -9.83
CA SER A 68 2.86 -2.66 -10.34
C SER A 68 1.50 -2.15 -10.82
N ASP A 69 0.62 -3.03 -11.34
CA ASP A 69 -0.66 -2.63 -11.94
C ASP A 69 -1.81 -2.77 -10.93
N LEU A 70 -2.03 -1.71 -10.14
CA LEU A 70 -3.02 -1.64 -9.08
C LEU A 70 -4.45 -1.89 -9.59
N MET A 71 -4.78 -1.30 -10.74
CA MET A 71 -6.13 -1.34 -11.31
C MET A 71 -6.60 -2.75 -11.68
N ASN A 72 -5.66 -3.65 -11.98
CA ASN A 72 -5.94 -5.03 -12.38
C ASN A 72 -5.55 -6.06 -11.30
N MET A 73 -5.37 -5.64 -10.04
CA MET A 73 -5.06 -6.57 -8.94
C MET A 73 -6.27 -7.42 -8.54
N SER A 74 -7.49 -6.86 -8.57
CA SER A 74 -8.72 -7.59 -8.26
C SER A 74 -8.96 -8.74 -9.24
N ASP A 75 -8.82 -8.48 -10.54
CA ASP A 75 -8.93 -9.52 -11.59
C ASP A 75 -7.88 -10.61 -11.40
N LEU A 76 -6.63 -10.23 -11.06
CA LEU A 76 -5.58 -11.19 -10.75
C LEU A 76 -5.95 -12.05 -9.52
N GLY A 77 -6.49 -11.43 -8.46
CA GLY A 77 -6.93 -12.11 -7.25
C GLY A 77 -8.04 -13.14 -7.51
N LEU A 78 -9.07 -12.72 -8.25
CA LEU A 78 -10.17 -13.58 -8.67
C LEU A 78 -9.65 -14.79 -9.46
N GLU A 79 -8.80 -14.54 -10.46
CA GLU A 79 -8.23 -15.58 -11.32
C GLU A 79 -7.30 -16.55 -10.57
N LEU A 80 -6.50 -16.04 -9.63
CA LEU A 80 -5.66 -16.88 -8.77
C LEU A 80 -6.51 -17.76 -7.86
N SER A 81 -7.55 -17.20 -7.24
CA SER A 81 -8.46 -17.96 -6.37
C SER A 81 -9.14 -19.10 -7.12
N ARG A 82 -9.48 -18.87 -8.40
CA ARG A 82 -10.07 -19.86 -9.31
C ARG A 82 -9.11 -20.98 -9.66
N LEU A 83 -7.91 -20.62 -10.12
CA LEU A 83 -6.93 -21.62 -10.60
C LEU A 83 -6.35 -22.46 -9.47
N LEU A 84 -6.25 -21.90 -8.27
CA LEU A 84 -5.65 -22.55 -7.11
C LEU A 84 -6.69 -23.11 -6.12
N GLU A 85 -7.99 -22.89 -6.38
CA GLU A 85 -9.11 -23.31 -5.53
C GLU A 85 -8.90 -22.95 -4.04
N THR A 86 -8.39 -21.73 -3.80
CA THR A 86 -7.97 -21.26 -2.47
C THR A 86 -8.45 -19.84 -2.22
N TYR A 87 -8.30 -19.39 -0.97
CA TYR A 87 -8.58 -18.01 -0.59
C TYR A 87 -7.50 -17.08 -1.12
N VAL A 88 -7.92 -15.94 -1.64
CA VAL A 88 -7.05 -14.82 -2.00
C VAL A 88 -7.65 -13.56 -1.41
N ILE A 89 -6.85 -12.75 -0.73
CA ILE A 89 -7.30 -11.47 -0.17
C ILE A 89 -6.42 -10.35 -0.71
N LEU A 90 -7.05 -9.32 -1.24
CA LEU A 90 -6.41 -8.08 -1.68
C LEU A 90 -6.60 -7.05 -0.58
N PHE A 91 -5.52 -6.42 -0.11
CA PHE A 91 -5.58 -5.23 0.74
C PHE A 91 -5.12 -4.01 -0.03
N LEU A 92 -5.79 -2.90 0.21
CA LEU A 92 -5.56 -1.61 -0.42
C LEU A 92 -5.58 -0.53 0.66
N VAL A 93 -4.65 0.42 0.60
CA VAL A 93 -4.69 1.66 1.37
C VAL A 93 -4.78 2.81 0.38
N ASN A 94 -5.74 3.70 0.59
CA ASN A 94 -6.07 4.80 -0.29
C ASN A 94 -5.75 6.15 0.38
N ASP A 95 -4.70 6.81 -0.12
CA ASP A 95 -4.18 8.11 0.36
C ASP A 95 -4.00 8.20 1.89
N SER A 96 -3.75 7.05 2.54
CA SER A 96 -3.68 6.88 4.00
C SER A 96 -4.96 7.17 4.80
N ASP A 97 -6.06 7.56 4.16
CA ASP A 97 -7.30 7.94 4.84
C ASP A 97 -8.22 6.73 5.09
N SER A 98 -8.14 5.71 4.24
CA SER A 98 -8.91 4.46 4.38
C SER A 98 -8.14 3.25 3.86
N TRP A 99 -8.46 2.09 4.40
CA TRP A 99 -8.05 0.80 3.90
C TRP A 99 -9.26 -0.04 3.50
N HIS A 100 -9.04 -0.94 2.54
CA HIS A 100 -10.06 -1.81 1.98
C HIS A 100 -9.53 -3.23 1.88
N TYR A 101 -10.44 -4.20 1.85
CA TYR A 101 -10.10 -5.52 1.35
C TYR A 101 -11.13 -6.06 0.35
N GLN A 102 -10.69 -6.97 -0.51
CA GLN A 102 -11.54 -7.84 -1.31
C GLN A 102 -11.11 -9.29 -1.12
N LEU A 103 -12.08 -10.15 -0.81
CA LEU A 103 -11.86 -11.56 -0.49
C LEU A 103 -12.42 -12.46 -1.59
N PHE A 104 -11.55 -13.25 -2.20
CA PHE A 104 -11.88 -14.19 -3.26
C PHE A 104 -11.71 -15.64 -2.79
N TYR A 105 -12.53 -16.54 -3.34
CA TYR A 105 -12.35 -17.99 -3.18
C TYR A 105 -12.89 -18.74 -4.39
N ALA A 106 -12.09 -19.65 -4.92
CA ALA A 106 -12.49 -20.54 -6.03
C ALA A 106 -13.10 -19.79 -7.24
N GLY A 107 -12.67 -18.56 -7.50
CA GLY A 107 -13.13 -17.72 -8.60
C GLY A 107 -14.42 -16.94 -8.32
N GLY A 108 -14.90 -16.92 -7.09
CA GLY A 108 -15.94 -16.00 -6.64
C GLY A 108 -15.35 -14.86 -5.81
N ASP A 109 -15.90 -13.66 -5.98
CA ASP A 109 -15.79 -12.56 -5.03
C ASP A 109 -16.79 -12.83 -3.89
N ILE A 110 -16.28 -12.98 -2.66
CA ILE A 110 -17.06 -13.44 -1.51
C ILE A 110 -17.47 -12.28 -0.62
N ASP A 111 -16.59 -11.31 -0.42
CA ASP A 111 -16.77 -10.23 0.55
C ASP A 111 -15.81 -9.08 0.25
N SER A 112 -16.23 -7.87 0.56
CA SER A 112 -15.42 -6.66 0.46
C SER A 112 -15.72 -5.73 1.63
N PHE A 113 -14.71 -4.96 2.04
CA PHE A 113 -14.82 -4.05 3.17
C PHE A 113 -14.11 -2.74 2.86
N ASP A 114 -14.67 -1.66 3.39
CA ASP A 114 -14.17 -0.29 3.28
C ASP A 114 -14.22 0.37 4.65
N SER A 115 -13.05 0.79 5.16
CA SER A 115 -12.96 1.44 6.47
C SER A 115 -13.33 2.93 6.46
N SER A 116 -13.55 3.55 5.30
CA SER A 116 -14.01 4.94 5.22
C SER A 116 -15.41 5.13 5.81
N GLY A 117 -16.20 4.05 5.91
CA GLY A 117 -17.59 4.11 6.32
C GLY A 117 -18.52 4.67 5.23
N GLU A 118 -18.00 5.02 4.05
CA GLU A 118 -18.80 5.26 2.85
C GLU A 118 -19.27 3.90 2.30
N TYR A 119 -20.16 3.25 3.05
CA TYR A 119 -21.00 2.23 2.44
C TYR A 119 -21.76 2.95 1.34
N VAL A 120 -21.48 2.56 0.09
CA VAL A 120 -22.37 2.86 -1.01
C VAL A 120 -23.69 2.25 -0.57
N ASP A 121 -24.59 3.09 -0.07
CA ASP A 121 -25.97 2.72 0.15
C ASP A 121 -26.41 2.23 -1.22
N GLU A 122 -26.37 0.90 -1.43
CA GLU A 122 -26.96 0.19 -2.56
C GLU A 122 -28.47 0.34 -2.41
N GLY A 123 -28.92 1.59 -2.35
CA GLY A 123 -30.19 1.96 -1.79
C GLY A 123 -31.23 1.50 -2.77
N ASP A 124 -31.79 0.30 -2.53
CA ASP A 124 -32.97 -0.30 -3.14
C ASP A 124 -33.25 0.19 -4.58
N ASP A 125 -32.20 0.34 -5.40
CA ASP A 125 -32.37 0.42 -6.83
C ASP A 125 -32.76 -1.02 -7.17
N GLU A 126 -34.08 -1.27 -7.18
CA GLU A 126 -34.74 -2.47 -7.69
C GLU A 126 -34.22 -2.74 -9.12
N PHE A 127 -32.99 -3.21 -9.21
CA PHE A 127 -32.42 -3.77 -10.41
C PHE A 127 -33.11 -5.12 -10.55
N ASP A 128 -34.19 -5.11 -11.33
CA ASP A 128 -34.89 -6.30 -11.80
C ASP A 128 -33.86 -7.42 -12.10
N ASP A 129 -33.92 -8.45 -11.26
CA ASP A 129 -33.04 -9.62 -11.14
C ASP A 129 -33.13 -10.56 -12.37
N GLU A 130 -33.05 -10.00 -13.58
CA GLU A 130 -33.00 -10.75 -14.85
C GLU A 130 -31.69 -10.53 -15.63
N SER A 131 -30.78 -9.66 -15.16
CA SER A 131 -29.56 -9.28 -15.90
C SER A 131 -28.26 -9.99 -15.45
N LEU A 132 -28.17 -10.47 -14.21
CA LEU A 132 -26.93 -11.04 -13.65
C LEU A 132 -26.65 -12.52 -14.03
N ALA A 133 -27.54 -13.17 -14.79
CA ALA A 133 -27.30 -14.52 -15.31
C ALA A 133 -26.36 -14.58 -16.54
N HIS A 134 -25.83 -13.44 -17.00
CA HIS A 134 -24.94 -13.36 -18.17
C HIS A 134 -23.62 -12.63 -17.90
N GLY A 135 -22.95 -12.99 -16.80
CA GLY A 135 -21.49 -12.79 -16.61
C GLY A 135 -20.66 -13.64 -17.58
N GLY A 136 -20.94 -13.52 -18.88
CA GLY A 136 -20.07 -13.99 -19.95
C GLY A 136 -19.06 -12.91 -20.27
N LEU A 137 -17.81 -13.15 -19.91
CA LEU A 137 -16.61 -12.48 -20.41
C LEU A 137 -16.81 -11.98 -21.85
N ARG A 138 -17.06 -10.68 -22.02
CA ARG A 138 -16.79 -10.01 -23.29
C ARG A 138 -15.27 -9.79 -23.36
N LEU A 139 -14.58 -10.80 -23.89
CA LEU A 139 -13.28 -10.60 -24.50
C LEU A 139 -13.42 -9.47 -25.52
N PHE A 140 -12.63 -8.41 -25.36
CA PHE A 140 -12.56 -7.27 -26.26
C PHE A 140 -12.49 -7.74 -27.73
N PRO A 141 -13.30 -7.18 -28.65
CA PRO A 141 -13.06 -7.39 -30.06
C PRO A 141 -11.74 -6.69 -30.42
N ASN A 142 -10.83 -7.48 -30.99
CA ASN A 142 -9.60 -7.04 -31.59
C ASN A 142 -9.94 -6.03 -32.72
N GLU A 143 -9.85 -4.73 -32.46
CA GLU A 143 -9.95 -3.71 -33.51
C GLU A 143 -8.67 -3.74 -34.34
N GLU A 144 -8.83 -4.06 -35.62
CA GLU A 144 -7.82 -3.95 -36.67
C GLU A 144 -7.32 -2.51 -36.72
N ALA A 145 -6.14 -2.26 -36.14
CA ALA A 145 -5.41 -1.02 -36.36
C ALA A 145 -4.85 -1.02 -37.79
N ALA A 146 -5.49 -0.21 -38.63
CA ALA A 146 -4.97 0.18 -39.93
C ALA A 146 -3.65 0.97 -39.74
N SER A 147 -2.63 0.54 -40.49
CA SER A 147 -1.36 1.22 -40.67
C SER A 147 -1.55 2.55 -41.39
N ASP A 148 -1.10 3.65 -40.77
CA ASP A 148 -0.68 4.84 -41.49
C ASP A 148 0.77 5.15 -41.10
N ASP A 149 1.66 4.86 -42.05
CA ASP A 149 3.05 5.31 -42.11
C ASP A 149 3.07 6.84 -42.22
N GLU A 150 3.68 7.54 -41.26
CA GLU A 150 4.25 8.87 -41.52
C GLU A 150 5.68 8.95 -40.97
N ASP A 151 6.55 9.35 -41.90
CA ASP A 151 7.99 9.55 -41.78
C ASP A 151 8.35 10.60 -40.71
N ALA A 152 9.32 10.28 -39.85
CA ALA A 152 10.10 11.29 -39.13
C ALA A 152 11.53 10.76 -38.90
N GLU A 153 12.45 11.17 -39.78
CA GLU A 153 13.90 11.09 -39.56
C GLU A 153 14.40 12.34 -38.80
N ASP A 154 15.36 12.08 -37.90
CA ASP A 154 16.46 12.94 -37.44
C ASP A 154 16.17 14.28 -36.70
N GLU A 155 16.59 14.38 -35.43
CA GLU A 155 17.94 14.89 -35.09
C GLU A 155 18.19 14.94 -33.56
N ALA A 156 19.46 14.70 -33.22
CA ALA A 156 20.25 15.30 -32.14
C ALA A 156 20.07 14.86 -30.67
N THR A 157 21.13 14.15 -30.24
CA THR A 157 21.75 14.08 -28.92
C THR A 157 21.98 15.46 -28.27
N ASP A 158 21.81 15.56 -26.95
CA ASP A 158 22.89 15.86 -25.99
C ASP A 158 22.34 16.08 -24.57
N ASP A 159 23.16 15.71 -23.58
CA ASP A 159 23.15 16.11 -22.17
C ASP A 159 22.03 15.60 -21.23
N ILE A 160 22.19 14.35 -20.79
CA ILE A 160 21.72 13.94 -19.45
C ILE A 160 22.88 14.16 -18.49
N GLU A 161 22.90 15.32 -17.84
CA GLU A 161 23.65 15.50 -16.60
C GLU A 161 23.12 14.49 -15.57
N ALA A 162 24.06 13.83 -14.91
CA ALA A 162 23.77 12.92 -13.81
C ALA A 162 23.03 13.68 -12.69
N LEU A 163 21.72 13.47 -12.59
CA LEU A 163 20.94 13.73 -11.39
C LEU A 163 21.61 13.02 -10.22
N LYS A 164 22.26 13.81 -9.37
CA LYS A 164 22.68 13.36 -8.05
C LYS A 164 21.38 13.15 -7.28
N LEU A 165 21.12 11.90 -6.90
CA LEU A 165 20.08 11.56 -5.94
C LEU A 165 20.39 12.31 -4.64
N ASP A 166 19.56 13.28 -4.31
CA ASP A 166 19.57 13.94 -3.02
C ASP A 166 19.21 12.93 -1.93
N GLY A 167 19.81 13.12 -0.74
CA GLY A 167 19.79 12.17 0.37
C GLY A 167 18.39 11.92 0.96
N PRO A 168 18.28 10.96 1.90
CA PRO A 168 17.01 10.63 2.51
C PRO A 168 16.39 11.82 3.24
N PHE A 169 15.09 12.02 2.99
CA PHE A 169 14.19 12.99 3.62
C PHE A 169 14.36 13.05 5.15
N ASN A 170 14.53 14.28 5.68
CA ASN A 170 14.66 14.57 7.11
C ASN A 170 13.55 15.57 7.51
N PRO A 171 12.46 15.13 8.17
CA PRO A 171 11.36 16.02 8.56
C PRO A 171 11.71 16.99 9.70
N PHE A 172 12.96 17.03 10.18
CA PHE A 172 13.41 17.76 11.37
C PHE A 172 14.24 19.02 11.08
N LEU A 173 14.24 19.54 9.85
CA LEU A 173 14.94 20.78 9.54
C LEU A 173 14.25 21.98 10.20
N ASP A 174 15.04 22.80 10.89
CA ASP A 174 14.65 24.12 11.40
C ASP A 174 14.27 24.99 10.18
N SER A 175 12.99 25.37 10.09
CA SER A 175 12.34 25.90 8.88
C SER A 175 12.77 27.31 8.47
N GLU A 176 13.81 27.89 9.07
CA GLU A 176 14.25 29.26 8.78
C GLU A 176 15.30 29.35 7.66
N ASP A 177 16.03 28.27 7.34
CA ASP A 177 17.08 28.27 6.29
C ASP A 177 16.93 27.16 5.22
N ALA A 178 15.92 26.29 5.30
CA ALA A 178 15.57 25.43 4.18
C ALA A 178 14.97 26.30 3.07
N GLU A 179 15.58 26.33 1.87
CA GLU A 179 14.96 27.01 0.74
C GLU A 179 13.56 26.40 0.55
N ALA A 180 12.54 27.25 0.54
CA ALA A 180 11.13 26.85 0.47
C ALA A 180 10.75 26.01 -0.77
N ASP A 181 11.73 25.74 -1.64
CA ASP A 181 11.62 24.96 -2.87
C ASP A 181 11.76 23.44 -2.65
N ASP A 182 12.27 22.98 -1.50
CA ASP A 182 12.47 21.53 -1.23
C ASP A 182 11.30 20.86 -0.48
N ILE A 183 10.35 21.64 0.05
CA ILE A 183 9.14 21.09 0.64
C ILE A 183 8.13 20.84 -0.48
N ASP A 184 7.68 19.60 -0.64
CA ASP A 184 6.58 19.23 -1.54
C ASP A 184 5.42 20.24 -1.36
N PRO A 185 5.07 21.03 -2.40
CA PRO A 185 4.02 22.05 -2.32
C PRO A 185 2.68 21.49 -1.83
N ALA A 186 2.39 20.21 -2.07
CA ALA A 186 1.18 19.55 -1.58
C ALA A 186 1.22 19.34 -0.06
N MET A 187 2.38 19.01 0.51
CA MET A 187 2.57 18.87 1.95
C MET A 187 2.51 20.23 2.66
N ALA A 188 3.15 21.26 2.08
CA ALA A 188 3.06 22.62 2.58
C ALA A 188 1.62 23.14 2.56
N ALA A 189 0.85 22.84 1.50
CA ALA A 189 -0.56 23.16 1.43
C ALA A 189 -1.40 22.42 2.48
N ARG A 190 -1.12 21.13 2.75
CA ARG A 190 -1.82 20.33 3.77
C ARG A 190 -1.54 20.83 5.19
N LEU A 191 -0.28 21.13 5.52
CA LEU A 191 0.10 21.79 6.78
C LEU A 191 -0.57 23.17 6.89
N ALA A 192 -0.62 23.92 5.79
CA ALA A 192 -1.29 25.22 5.75
C ALA A 192 -2.83 25.16 5.80
N SER A 193 -3.44 24.01 5.52
CA SER A 193 -4.88 23.79 5.69
C SER A 193 -5.26 23.23 7.05
N MET A 194 -4.31 22.73 7.84
CA MET A 194 -4.57 22.26 9.20
C MET A 194 -5.04 23.41 10.11
N PRO A 195 -5.96 23.15 11.06
CA PRO A 195 -6.31 24.11 12.10
C PRO A 195 -5.08 24.65 12.84
N PRO A 196 -5.06 25.92 13.29
CA PRO A 196 -3.93 26.48 14.03
C PRO A 196 -3.62 25.72 15.33
N GLU A 197 -4.65 25.23 16.03
CA GLU A 197 -4.52 24.49 17.28
C GLU A 197 -3.81 23.15 17.04
N PHE A 198 -4.19 22.45 15.97
CA PHE A 198 -3.50 21.24 15.53
C PHE A 198 -2.00 21.45 15.23
N ARG A 199 -1.64 22.56 14.55
CA ARG A 199 -0.21 22.87 14.30
C ARG A 199 0.56 23.12 15.59
N GLU A 200 -0.05 23.85 16.53
CA GLU A 200 0.55 24.07 17.84
C GLU A 200 0.78 22.74 18.57
N HIS A 201 -0.14 21.78 18.44
CA HIS A 201 0.03 20.45 19.01
C HIS A 201 1.17 19.67 18.35
N ILE A 202 1.28 19.69 17.02
CA ILE A 202 2.42 19.10 16.29
C ILE A 202 3.74 19.72 16.77
N ASP A 203 3.81 21.05 16.89
CA ASP A 203 5.02 21.75 17.35
C ASP A 203 5.40 21.37 18.79
N GLN A 204 4.41 21.24 19.68
CA GLN A 204 4.61 20.78 21.06
C GLN A 204 5.14 19.35 21.11
N LEU A 205 4.58 18.47 20.28
CA LEU A 205 4.99 17.08 20.17
C LEU A 205 6.44 16.97 19.66
N PHE A 206 6.80 17.72 18.61
CA PHE A 206 8.18 17.79 18.13
C PHE A 206 9.13 18.35 19.19
N ALA A 207 8.74 19.39 19.93
CA ALA A 207 9.54 19.93 21.02
C ALA A 207 9.77 18.90 22.14
N ALA A 208 8.76 18.09 22.48
CA ALA A 208 8.89 17.01 23.45
C ALA A 208 9.87 15.93 22.97
N VAL A 209 9.77 15.49 21.71
CA VAL A 209 10.72 14.54 21.10
C VAL A 209 12.15 15.08 21.10
N GLN A 210 12.34 16.36 20.76
CA GLN A 210 13.66 17.00 20.81
C GLN A 210 14.21 17.10 22.24
N GLN A 211 13.34 17.36 23.22
CA GLN A 211 13.71 17.45 24.62
C GLN A 211 14.17 16.10 25.19
N ASP A 212 13.51 15.01 24.79
CA ASP A 212 13.81 13.66 25.25
C ASP A 212 14.87 12.95 24.37
N MET A 213 15.34 13.60 23.31
CA MET A 213 16.35 13.06 22.40
C MET A 213 17.69 12.83 23.13
N PRO A 214 18.20 11.59 23.17
CA PRO A 214 19.50 11.27 23.77
C PRO A 214 20.66 12.08 23.18
N ASP A 215 21.70 12.37 23.97
CA ASP A 215 22.88 13.16 23.55
C ASP A 215 23.54 12.63 22.26
N ASP A 216 23.60 11.31 22.11
CA ASP A 216 24.21 10.68 20.94
C ASP A 216 23.31 10.79 19.70
N MET A 217 21.98 10.79 19.85
CA MET A 217 21.05 11.05 18.75
C MET A 217 21.09 12.53 18.35
N ARG A 218 21.17 13.46 19.33
CA ARG A 218 21.36 14.89 19.05
C ARG A 218 22.64 15.16 18.28
N ALA A 219 23.73 14.48 18.65
CA ALA A 219 24.99 14.58 17.93
C ALA A 219 24.88 14.06 16.48
N ILE A 220 24.08 13.00 16.25
CA ILE A 220 23.80 12.50 14.90
C ILE A 220 22.92 13.45 14.12
N GLN A 221 21.84 13.99 14.71
CA GLN A 221 20.98 15.00 14.08
C GLN A 221 21.81 16.18 13.57
N LEU A 222 22.70 16.74 14.41
CA LEU A 222 23.61 17.83 14.01
C LEU A 222 24.52 17.45 12.83
N LYS A 223 24.95 16.19 12.73
CA LYS A 223 25.70 15.72 11.56
C LYS A 223 24.82 15.62 10.32
N ILE A 224 23.56 15.17 10.47
CA ILE A 224 22.59 15.07 9.38
C ILE A 224 22.31 16.47 8.83
N ASP A 225 22.01 17.44 9.70
CA ASP A 225 21.73 18.83 9.31
C ASP A 225 22.94 19.49 8.64
N ALA A 226 24.16 19.15 9.07
CA ALA A 226 25.39 19.61 8.43
C ALA A 226 25.77 18.82 7.16
N ASN A 227 24.96 17.84 6.73
CA ASN A 227 25.23 16.90 5.64
C ASN A 227 26.60 16.19 5.77
N THR A 228 26.98 15.83 7.00
CA THR A 228 28.22 15.12 7.36
C THR A 228 27.98 13.78 8.04
N ALA A 229 26.72 13.38 8.19
CA ALA A 229 26.35 12.09 8.76
C ALA A 229 26.84 10.94 7.87
N THR A 230 27.37 9.90 8.51
CA THR A 230 27.69 8.64 7.82
C THR A 230 26.43 7.80 7.61
N ALA A 231 26.50 6.77 6.76
CA ALA A 231 25.40 5.81 6.61
C ALA A 231 25.06 5.08 7.93
N GLU A 232 26.06 4.83 8.79
CA GLU A 232 25.84 4.24 10.11
C GLU A 232 25.12 5.21 11.05
N ASP A 233 25.49 6.50 11.03
CA ASP A 233 24.79 7.55 11.78
C ASP A 233 23.31 7.62 11.36
N GLN A 234 23.04 7.66 10.04
CA GLN A 234 21.68 7.68 9.49
C GLN A 234 20.87 6.45 9.91
N ALA A 235 21.42 5.25 9.77
CA ALA A 235 20.73 4.01 10.16
C ALA A 235 20.43 3.99 11.67
N LYS A 236 21.35 4.48 12.50
CA LYS A 236 21.14 4.54 13.95
C LYS A 236 20.05 5.53 14.34
N PHE A 237 20.01 6.70 13.69
CA PHE A 237 18.98 7.71 13.91
C PHE A 237 17.60 7.25 13.46
N GLN A 238 17.52 6.66 12.26
CA GLN A 238 16.28 6.06 11.73
C GLN A 238 15.74 4.95 12.64
N ASN A 239 16.61 4.07 13.15
CA ASN A 239 16.21 3.04 14.12
C ASN A 239 15.67 3.62 15.42
N TRP A 240 16.28 4.70 15.93
CA TRP A 240 15.76 5.38 17.12
C TRP A 240 14.41 6.04 16.83
N LEU A 241 14.26 6.73 15.70
CA LEU A 241 12.98 7.30 15.27
C LEU A 241 11.89 6.24 15.21
N MET A 242 12.12 5.11 14.52
CA MET A 242 11.17 4.00 14.46
C MET A 242 10.76 3.46 15.83
N GLN A 243 11.64 3.53 16.83
CA GLN A 243 11.31 3.15 18.21
C GLN A 243 10.46 4.19 18.94
N GLN A 244 10.57 5.48 18.58
CA GLN A 244 9.74 6.55 19.14
C GLN A 244 8.41 6.72 18.42
N MET A 245 8.33 6.32 17.14
CA MET A 245 7.13 6.45 16.31
C MET A 245 5.84 5.94 16.97
N PRO A 246 5.79 4.79 17.68
CA PRO A 246 4.55 4.36 18.31
C PRO A 246 3.97 5.37 19.32
N MET A 247 4.83 6.06 20.08
CA MET A 247 4.41 7.09 21.03
C MET A 247 3.93 8.34 20.30
N PHE A 248 4.71 8.80 19.31
CA PHE A 248 4.38 9.97 18.51
C PHE A 248 3.04 9.81 17.80
N VAL A 249 2.82 8.63 17.21
CA VAL A 249 1.59 8.36 16.48
C VAL A 249 0.40 8.18 17.42
N GLN A 250 0.60 7.64 18.63
CA GLN A 250 -0.46 7.62 19.64
C GLN A 250 -0.89 9.04 20.04
N GLU A 251 0.06 9.92 20.37
CA GLU A 251 -0.25 11.31 20.78
C GLU A 251 -0.87 12.11 19.62
N LEU A 252 -0.36 11.97 18.39
CA LEU A 252 -1.00 12.54 17.21
C LEU A 252 -2.43 12.01 17.02
N SER A 253 -2.63 10.70 17.18
CA SER A 253 -3.95 10.09 17.04
C SER A 253 -4.94 10.63 18.08
N GLU A 254 -4.51 10.82 19.32
CA GLU A 254 -5.33 11.42 20.38
C GLU A 254 -5.67 12.88 20.07
N ALA A 255 -4.69 13.66 19.59
CA ALA A 255 -4.90 15.04 19.17
C ALA A 255 -5.89 15.15 18.00
N PHE A 256 -5.68 14.34 16.96
CA PHE A 256 -6.56 14.27 15.80
C PHE A 256 -7.98 13.85 16.18
N ALA A 257 -8.13 12.81 17.00
CA ALA A 257 -9.44 12.34 17.45
C ALA A 257 -10.21 13.43 18.19
N SER A 258 -9.53 14.29 18.95
CA SER A 258 -10.16 15.40 19.66
C SER A 258 -10.62 16.56 18.75
N GLU A 259 -10.03 16.70 17.57
CA GLU A 259 -10.23 17.85 16.68
C GLU A 259 -11.07 17.50 15.42
N LEU A 260 -11.09 16.23 15.01
CA LEU A 260 -11.91 15.69 13.92
C LEU A 260 -13.41 15.62 14.22
N GLU A 261 -13.87 15.99 15.42
CA GLU A 261 -15.31 16.15 15.73
C GLU A 261 -16.02 17.23 14.86
N LEU A 262 -15.33 17.93 13.94
CA LEU A 262 -15.81 19.15 13.29
C LEU A 262 -16.04 19.12 11.76
N GLY A 263 -15.91 18.00 11.03
CA GLY A 263 -15.90 18.07 9.55
C GLY A 263 -16.83 17.17 8.74
N GLY A 264 -16.97 15.90 9.12
CA GLY A 264 -17.78 14.92 8.40
C GLY A 264 -18.03 13.75 9.32
N GLU A 265 -19.29 13.35 9.48
CA GLU A 265 -19.66 12.16 10.24
C GLU A 265 -19.18 10.93 9.44
N THR A 266 -17.90 10.57 9.55
CA THR A 266 -17.48 9.20 9.25
C THR A 266 -18.06 8.34 10.36
N ASN A 267 -19.25 7.81 10.13
CA ASN A 267 -19.85 6.86 11.05
C ASN A 267 -19.02 5.57 10.94
N PRO A 268 -18.31 5.16 12.00
CA PRO A 268 -17.63 3.88 11.95
C PRO A 268 -18.66 2.78 11.65
N PRO A 269 -18.26 1.72 10.93
CA PRO A 269 -19.14 0.59 10.67
C PRO A 269 -19.75 0.08 11.97
N SER A 270 -21.02 -0.30 11.94
CA SER A 270 -21.66 -0.81 13.15
C SER A 270 -21.04 -2.16 13.53
N GLU A 271 -21.12 -2.52 14.82
CA GLU A 271 -20.66 -3.84 15.28
C GLU A 271 -21.37 -4.98 14.52
N GLU A 272 -22.64 -4.77 14.12
CA GLU A 272 -23.39 -5.74 13.31
C GLU A 272 -22.76 -5.93 11.93
N ASP A 273 -22.47 -4.83 11.23
CA ASP A 273 -21.81 -4.85 9.90
C ASP A 273 -20.43 -5.53 9.98
N LEU A 274 -19.65 -5.19 11.01
CA LEU A 274 -18.33 -5.80 11.23
C LEU A 274 -18.43 -7.32 11.49
N LEU A 275 -19.45 -7.77 12.22
CA LEU A 275 -19.67 -9.19 12.46
C LEU A 275 -20.09 -9.95 11.19
N GLU A 276 -20.79 -9.31 10.26
CA GLU A 276 -21.13 -9.89 8.96
C GLU A 276 -19.87 -10.14 8.12
N HIS A 277 -19.00 -9.14 7.99
CA HIS A 277 -17.70 -9.28 7.32
C HIS A 277 -16.81 -10.35 7.99
N LEU A 278 -16.75 -10.36 9.33
CA LEU A 278 -15.97 -11.35 10.07
C LEU A 278 -16.49 -12.79 9.92
N ALA A 279 -17.75 -13.00 9.54
CA ALA A 279 -18.26 -14.33 9.22
C ALA A 279 -17.52 -14.93 8.02
N PHE A 280 -17.19 -14.11 7.00
CA PHE A 280 -16.43 -14.53 5.83
C PHE A 280 -14.94 -14.70 6.11
N LEU A 281 -14.38 -13.85 6.97
CA LEU A 281 -12.96 -13.90 7.36
C LEU A 281 -12.64 -15.01 8.38
N ARG A 282 -13.64 -15.55 9.07
CA ARG A 282 -13.47 -16.57 10.12
C ARG A 282 -12.56 -17.76 9.74
N PRO A 283 -12.60 -18.31 8.51
CA PRO A 283 -11.69 -19.39 8.09
C PRO A 283 -10.21 -18.96 7.97
N LEU A 284 -9.94 -17.65 7.88
CA LEU A 284 -8.62 -17.06 7.71
C LEU A 284 -7.98 -16.59 9.02
N LEU A 285 -8.79 -16.33 10.06
CA LEU A 285 -8.29 -15.89 11.37
C LEU A 285 -7.32 -16.91 11.98
N LYS A 286 -6.24 -16.41 12.61
CA LYS A 286 -5.28 -17.24 13.33
C LYS A 286 -5.97 -17.97 14.49
N PRO A 287 -5.54 -19.19 14.82
CA PRO A 287 -6.05 -19.88 16.00
C PRO A 287 -5.87 -19.04 17.27
N GLY A 288 -6.97 -18.79 17.98
CA GLY A 288 -6.98 -18.06 19.25
C GLY A 288 -7.45 -16.62 19.17
N VAL A 289 -7.52 -16.03 17.96
CA VAL A 289 -8.12 -14.70 17.75
C VAL A 289 -9.62 -14.78 18.03
N SER A 290 -10.13 -13.91 18.89
CA SER A 290 -11.58 -13.80 19.16
C SER A 290 -12.26 -12.91 18.11
N LEU A 291 -13.58 -13.05 17.95
CA LEU A 291 -14.34 -12.14 17.11
C LEU A 291 -14.33 -10.73 17.69
N ASP A 292 -14.46 -10.59 19.02
CA ASP A 292 -14.41 -9.29 19.71
C ASP A 292 -13.09 -8.54 19.44
N GLU A 293 -11.94 -9.24 19.46
CA GLU A 293 -10.64 -8.65 19.11
C GLU A 293 -10.60 -8.17 17.65
N ALA A 294 -11.17 -8.94 16.74
CA ALA A 294 -11.21 -8.58 15.33
C ALA A 294 -12.19 -7.41 15.05
N VAL A 295 -13.33 -7.36 15.74
CA VAL A 295 -14.29 -6.24 15.70
C VAL A 295 -13.61 -4.97 16.22
N GLU A 296 -12.93 -5.05 17.37
CA GLU A 296 -12.22 -3.92 17.96
C GLU A 296 -11.21 -3.32 16.97
N VAL A 297 -10.43 -4.17 16.30
CA VAL A 297 -9.41 -3.71 15.34
C VAL A 297 -10.02 -3.20 14.03
N MET A 298 -11.05 -3.85 13.47
CA MET A 298 -11.68 -3.40 12.22
C MET A 298 -12.51 -2.13 12.39
N GLY A 299 -13.10 -1.93 13.57
CA GLY A 299 -13.85 -0.72 13.91
C GLY A 299 -13.00 0.44 14.41
N GLU A 300 -11.67 0.27 14.49
CA GLU A 300 -10.77 1.32 14.95
C GLU A 300 -10.66 2.43 13.90
N LEU A 301 -11.13 3.63 14.26
CA LEU A 301 -10.84 4.84 13.50
C LEU A 301 -9.37 5.24 13.72
N SER A 302 -8.57 5.17 12.66
CA SER A 302 -7.16 5.55 12.69
C SER A 302 -6.92 6.78 11.82
N VAL A 303 -6.02 7.65 12.26
CA VAL A 303 -5.53 8.78 11.44
C VAL A 303 -4.84 8.31 10.17
N PHE A 304 -4.18 7.16 10.26
CA PHE A 304 -3.49 6.51 9.15
C PHE A 304 -4.05 5.11 8.99
N ALA A 305 -4.70 4.86 7.87
CA ALA A 305 -5.34 3.58 7.58
C ALA A 305 -4.36 2.40 7.60
N GLU A 306 -3.09 2.63 7.26
CA GLU A 306 -2.02 1.64 7.33
C GLU A 306 -1.85 1.10 8.76
N MET A 307 -2.08 1.91 9.79
CA MET A 307 -1.94 1.45 11.18
C MET A 307 -3.06 0.51 11.60
N ALA A 308 -4.30 0.86 11.25
CA ALA A 308 -5.45 -0.01 11.50
C ALA A 308 -5.25 -1.34 10.76
N LEU A 309 -4.85 -1.26 9.48
CA LEU A 309 -4.51 -2.44 8.69
C LEU A 309 -3.34 -3.23 9.31
N ALA A 310 -2.28 -2.57 9.79
CA ALA A 310 -1.15 -3.23 10.43
C ALA A 310 -1.54 -3.97 11.73
N LYS A 311 -2.56 -3.52 12.45
CA LYS A 311 -3.14 -4.24 13.59
C LYS A 311 -3.99 -5.43 13.13
N PHE A 312 -4.70 -5.30 12.02
CA PHE A 312 -5.57 -6.33 11.47
C PHE A 312 -4.81 -7.49 10.81
N LEU A 313 -3.76 -7.22 10.02
CA LEU A 313 -3.00 -8.23 9.28
C LEU A 313 -2.50 -9.41 10.15
N PRO A 314 -1.95 -9.19 11.36
CA PRO A 314 -1.59 -10.28 12.28
C PRO A 314 -2.76 -11.20 12.65
N LEU A 315 -4.00 -10.70 12.68
CA LEU A 315 -5.18 -11.50 13.03
C LEU A 315 -5.46 -12.58 11.99
N VAL A 316 -5.13 -12.33 10.72
CA VAL A 316 -5.23 -13.31 9.60
C VAL A 316 -3.90 -14.01 9.29
N GLY A 317 -2.84 -13.72 10.05
CA GLY A 317 -1.52 -14.35 9.89
C GLY A 317 -0.66 -13.75 8.80
N ILE A 318 -0.87 -12.48 8.45
CA ILE A 318 -0.03 -11.73 7.53
C ILE A 318 0.87 -10.79 8.34
N ASN A 319 2.11 -10.58 7.87
CA ASN A 319 3.05 -9.68 8.55
C ASN A 319 2.54 -8.22 8.49
N PRO A 320 2.55 -7.46 9.60
CA PRO A 320 2.04 -6.09 9.64
C PRO A 320 2.78 -5.11 8.71
N LEU A 321 4.04 -5.39 8.34
CA LEU A 321 4.80 -4.56 7.41
C LEU A 321 4.13 -4.48 6.02
N HIS A 322 3.27 -5.45 5.66
CA HIS A 322 2.52 -5.41 4.41
C HIS A 322 1.50 -4.26 4.33
N ALA A 323 1.10 -3.66 5.45
CA ALA A 323 0.27 -2.47 5.44
C ALA A 323 0.98 -1.24 4.83
N TYR A 324 2.31 -1.28 4.75
CA TYR A 324 3.16 -0.21 4.22
C TYR A 324 3.87 -0.61 2.92
N LEU A 325 3.64 -1.82 2.43
CA LEU A 325 4.31 -2.33 1.22
C LEU A 325 3.38 -2.21 0.02
N SER A 326 3.95 -1.72 -1.07
CA SER A 326 3.43 -1.85 -2.44
C SER A 326 4.59 -2.17 -3.37
N TYR A 327 4.31 -2.43 -4.64
CA TYR A 327 5.38 -2.56 -5.62
C TYR A 327 6.28 -1.31 -5.67
N ALA A 328 5.68 -0.11 -5.59
CA ALA A 328 6.40 1.17 -5.54
C ALA A 328 7.29 1.31 -4.30
N TYR A 329 6.73 1.04 -3.12
CA TYR A 329 7.43 1.27 -1.85
C TYR A 329 8.37 0.13 -1.45
N ARG A 330 8.40 -0.98 -2.20
CA ARG A 330 9.32 -2.10 -1.92
C ARG A 330 10.78 -1.63 -1.84
N GLN A 331 11.17 -0.64 -2.64
CA GLN A 331 12.55 -0.12 -2.68
C GLN A 331 12.93 0.69 -1.44
N ASP A 332 11.94 1.20 -0.70
CA ASP A 332 12.14 1.99 0.51
C ASP A 332 12.50 1.11 1.73
N HIS A 333 12.34 -0.21 1.58
CA HIS A 333 12.71 -1.19 2.60
C HIS A 333 13.98 -1.94 2.20
N THR A 334 15.00 -1.87 3.07
CA THR A 334 16.21 -2.67 2.89
C THR A 334 15.93 -4.17 3.01
N THR A 335 16.75 -4.99 2.36
CA THR A 335 16.65 -6.46 2.49
C THR A 335 16.73 -6.91 3.94
N GLU A 336 17.55 -6.26 4.77
CA GLU A 336 17.69 -6.57 6.20
C GLU A 336 16.37 -6.35 6.96
N VAL A 337 15.67 -5.23 6.69
CA VAL A 337 14.36 -4.93 7.31
C VAL A 337 13.31 -5.96 6.90
N LEU A 338 13.26 -6.30 5.60
CA LEU A 338 12.34 -7.33 5.09
C LEU A 338 12.64 -8.71 5.70
N ASP A 339 13.92 -9.10 5.79
CA ASP A 339 14.35 -10.37 6.37
C ASP A 339 14.01 -10.45 7.87
N GLN A 340 14.19 -9.35 8.62
CA GLN A 340 13.79 -9.27 10.04
C GLN A 340 12.28 -9.40 10.23
N ALA A 341 11.49 -8.89 9.28
CA ALA A 341 10.05 -9.12 9.23
C ALA A 341 9.68 -10.52 8.71
N GLY A 342 10.65 -11.35 8.28
CA GLY A 342 10.38 -12.66 7.70
C GLY A 342 9.73 -12.60 6.31
N ILE A 343 9.92 -11.50 5.59
CA ILE A 343 9.44 -11.27 4.22
C ILE A 343 10.62 -11.47 3.27
N ARG A 344 10.52 -12.46 2.39
CA ARG A 344 11.52 -12.71 1.35
C ARG A 344 10.85 -12.82 0.00
N PHE A 345 11.31 -12.06 -0.99
CA PHE A 345 10.82 -12.17 -2.36
C PHE A 345 11.62 -13.21 -3.13
N ARG A 346 10.96 -14.27 -3.59
CA ARG A 346 11.57 -15.36 -4.36
C ARG A 346 11.63 -15.03 -5.84
N ASP A 347 10.53 -14.52 -6.40
CA ASP A 347 10.39 -14.25 -7.83
C ASP A 347 10.13 -12.76 -8.09
N HIS A 348 10.67 -12.26 -9.21
CA HIS A 348 10.30 -10.98 -9.81
C HIS A 348 9.83 -11.26 -11.24
N LEU A 349 8.51 -11.38 -11.39
CA LEU A 349 7.88 -11.71 -12.66
C LEU A 349 7.63 -10.43 -13.45
N LYS A 350 7.98 -10.43 -14.74
CA LYS A 350 7.84 -9.27 -15.60
C LYS A 350 7.23 -9.67 -16.94
N PHE A 351 6.29 -8.87 -17.40
CA PHE A 351 5.44 -9.17 -18.54
C PHE A 351 5.26 -7.93 -19.42
N LYS A 352 5.14 -8.14 -20.73
CA LYS A 352 4.70 -7.11 -21.69
C LYS A 352 3.64 -7.68 -22.63
N THR A 353 2.82 -6.84 -23.22
CA THR A 353 1.85 -7.27 -24.24
C THR A 353 2.57 -7.86 -25.46
N ALA A 354 2.01 -8.93 -26.03
CA ALA A 354 2.47 -9.45 -27.30
C ALA A 354 2.07 -8.45 -28.42
N THR A 355 3.06 -7.88 -29.10
CA THR A 355 2.87 -7.03 -30.28
C THR A 355 2.32 -7.80 -31.46
#